data_AF-A0A564Z3D9-F1
#
_entry.id   AF-A0A564Z3D9-F1
#
_cell.length_a   1.000
_cell.length_b   1.000
_cell.length_c   1.000
_cell.angle_alpha   90.00
_cell.angle_beta   90.00
_cell.angle_gamma   90.00
#
_symmetry.space_group_name_H-M   'P 1'
#
loop_
_entity.id
_entity.type
_entity.pdbx_description
1 polymer ?
#
loop_
_entity_poly.entity_id
_entity_poly.type
_entity_poly.pdbx_seq_one_letter_code
_entity_poly.pdbx_strand_id
1 'polypeptide(L)'
;MAMLISYNVKDRILLNARREDSSKPFVWLSDKTVANLNFMSWSGGTGQGDCLVMFYTTNRVQNTWTNVAVIEEYSCSSSFSLICEHNVKGCTNPPGGFDPTTMDFAPTPPHAGTITHVVCQPGFTPKASPQTSVMGPNVDPNLSPGLYKCKGKRNSTEAEDPSLYSVKFIYSGANLNTCETIRCDEAELFNMLPAHASLAAARSKLTEEEFGSNQVSEFSRYGNIVTYRCIESYFFSDLSFEKYVECALKDGGGNIGEWKGYTNTILPLPQTCIPVTCQYEHVLLKEPYNIEPNFTIEYPNGTVSTLDKLEPIPYPYQTRIHYVCKKGYETVVKKPDQNITCGPIGRWLPQLAGCIKIDEHMITSSSGRYVPPLVEAPSAKEIGFVIIAFIVTFFTCPLLLDLTTVKRDIAYFFRNIRLQKRLWQATRRLRKAKRAAREEKEE
;
A
#
# COMPACT_ATOMS: atom_id res chain seq x y z
N MET A 1 60.89 39.92 13.54
CA MET A 1 61.65 39.88 12.27
C MET A 1 61.38 38.54 11.61
N ALA A 2 61.11 38.57 10.29
CA ALA A 2 60.83 37.46 9.38
C ALA A 2 59.52 36.67 9.59
N MET A 3 58.49 37.07 8.85
CA MET A 3 57.29 36.29 8.52
C MET A 3 57.64 35.34 7.37
N LEU A 4 57.25 34.06 7.47
CA LEU A 4 57.15 33.12 6.35
C LEU A 4 56.06 32.09 6.69
N ILE A 5 54.81 32.46 6.44
CA ILE A 5 53.74 31.48 6.24
C ILE A 5 53.69 31.24 4.72
N SER A 6 54.61 30.42 4.23
CA SER A 6 54.58 29.98 2.84
C SER A 6 53.47 28.93 2.70
N TYR A 7 52.41 29.32 2.01
CA TYR A 7 51.24 28.49 1.66
C TYR A 7 50.26 28.19 2.81
N ASN A 8 49.38 29.16 3.09
CA ASN A 8 48.05 28.84 3.58
C ASN A 8 47.18 28.65 2.33
N VAL A 9 46.87 27.41 1.96
CA VAL A 9 45.93 27.10 0.87
C VAL A 9 44.54 27.54 1.35
N LYS A 10 44.23 28.83 1.20
CA LYS A 10 42.90 29.38 1.45
C LYS A 10 42.01 29.09 0.25
N ASP A 11 41.82 27.81 -0.06
CA ASP A 11 40.80 27.43 -1.02
C ASP A 11 39.45 27.82 -0.42
N ARG A 12 38.86 28.85 -1.02
CA ARG A 12 37.53 29.33 -0.67
C ARG A 12 36.52 28.48 -1.41
N ILE A 13 35.81 27.65 -0.67
CA ILE A 13 34.87 26.66 -1.20
C ILE A 13 33.45 27.22 -1.10
N LEU A 14 32.75 27.33 -2.21
CA LEU A 14 31.34 27.72 -2.19
C LEU A 14 30.48 26.57 -1.68
N LEU A 15 29.63 26.82 -0.68
CA LEU A 15 28.77 25.81 -0.06
C LEU A 15 27.44 25.59 -0.82
N ASN A 16 27.23 26.21 -1.99
CA ASN A 16 25.99 26.10 -2.78
C ASN A 16 24.71 26.56 -2.01
N ALA A 17 24.86 27.43 -1.02
CA ALA A 17 23.77 28.12 -0.33
C ALA A 17 23.75 29.61 -0.69
N ARG A 18 22.56 30.14 -0.95
CA ARG A 18 22.35 31.53 -1.36
C ARG A 18 21.15 32.14 -0.65
N ARG A 19 21.21 33.45 -0.39
CA ARG A 19 20.04 34.26 -0.03
C ARG A 19 19.71 35.27 -1.11
N GLU A 20 18.48 35.76 -1.10
CA GLU A 20 18.02 36.79 -2.03
C GLU A 20 18.52 38.17 -1.62
N ASP A 21 18.47 38.48 -0.32
CA ASP A 21 18.96 39.70 0.29
C ASP A 21 19.30 39.47 1.77
N SER A 22 19.84 40.48 2.45
CA SER A 22 20.25 40.42 3.86
C SER A 22 19.11 40.18 4.86
N SER A 23 17.85 40.32 4.45
CA SER A 23 16.66 40.07 5.28
C SER A 23 16.12 38.64 5.14
N LYS A 24 16.62 37.87 4.18
CA LYS A 24 16.19 36.49 3.90
C LYS A 24 17.20 35.46 4.42
N PRO A 25 16.73 34.28 4.85
CA PRO A 25 17.62 33.20 5.24
C PRO A 25 18.40 32.68 4.03
N PHE A 26 19.57 32.11 4.30
CA PHE A 26 20.28 31.31 3.31
C PHE A 26 19.50 30.04 3.01
N VAL A 27 19.40 29.70 1.73
CA VAL A 27 18.68 28.54 1.23
C VAL A 27 19.66 27.69 0.41
N TRP A 28 19.69 26.38 0.66
CA TRP A 28 20.44 25.45 -0.16
C TRP A 28 19.89 25.44 -1.58
N LEU A 29 20.75 25.61 -2.58
CA LEU A 29 20.30 25.62 -3.97
C LEU A 29 19.85 24.23 -4.45
N SER A 30 20.31 23.16 -3.80
CA SER A 30 20.00 21.75 -4.08
C SER A 30 18.55 21.38 -3.78
N ASP A 31 18.10 21.58 -2.54
CA ASP A 31 16.79 21.10 -2.05
C ASP A 31 15.81 22.22 -1.65
N LYS A 32 16.23 23.48 -1.78
CA LYS A 32 15.46 24.68 -1.42
C LYS A 32 15.08 24.79 0.06
N THR A 33 15.76 24.06 0.95
CA THR A 33 15.57 24.17 2.39
C THR A 33 16.46 25.25 2.99
N VAL A 34 16.09 25.77 4.16
CA VAL A 34 16.88 26.78 4.89
C VAL A 34 18.19 26.15 5.37
N ALA A 35 19.31 26.82 5.10
CA ALA A 35 20.63 26.35 5.50
C ALA A 35 20.76 26.34 7.02
N ASN A 36 20.94 25.14 7.58
CA ASN A 36 21.20 24.93 8.99
C ASN A 36 22.67 24.53 9.18
N LEU A 37 23.45 25.41 9.81
CA LEU A 37 24.88 25.26 10.03
C LEU A 37 25.23 25.11 11.52
N ASN A 38 24.29 24.63 12.35
CA ASN A 38 24.46 24.54 13.81
C ASN A 38 25.62 23.60 14.26
N PHE A 39 26.22 22.85 13.35
CA PHE A 39 27.39 22.01 13.60
C PHE A 39 28.72 22.75 13.51
N MET A 40 28.74 24.02 13.07
CA MET A 40 29.96 24.83 12.93
C MET A 40 29.70 26.30 13.31
N SER A 41 30.72 26.98 13.82
CA SER A 41 30.66 28.42 14.07
C SER A 41 30.66 29.20 12.76
N TRP A 42 29.65 30.07 12.58
CA TRP A 42 29.53 30.96 11.43
C TRP A 42 28.87 32.28 11.85
N SER A 43 28.93 33.29 10.99
CA SER A 43 28.43 34.66 11.22
C SER A 43 26.91 34.76 11.43
N GLY A 44 26.14 33.68 11.27
CA GLY A 44 24.69 33.69 11.50
C GLY A 44 23.90 34.55 10.50
N GLY A 45 24.50 34.94 9.37
CA GLY A 45 23.85 35.73 8.33
C GLY A 45 24.03 37.24 8.47
N THR A 46 24.85 37.75 9.39
CA THR A 46 24.99 39.19 9.65
C THR A 46 25.87 39.94 8.66
N GLY A 47 26.66 39.25 7.82
CA GLY A 47 27.49 39.92 6.80
C GLY A 47 26.68 40.41 5.60
N GLN A 48 27.35 41.07 4.65
CA GLN A 48 26.71 41.64 3.45
C GLN A 48 26.73 40.71 2.22
N GLY A 49 27.36 39.54 2.31
CA GLY A 49 27.46 38.60 1.19
C GLY A 49 26.17 37.80 0.97
N ASP A 50 25.92 37.37 -0.27
CA ASP A 50 24.72 36.60 -0.62
C ASP A 50 24.99 35.10 -0.80
N CYS A 51 26.25 34.68 -0.71
CA CYS A 51 26.68 33.29 -0.82
C CYS A 51 27.51 32.86 0.39
N LEU A 52 27.32 31.61 0.83
CA LEU A 52 28.12 31.02 1.91
C LEU A 52 29.38 30.34 1.37
N VAL A 53 30.51 30.67 1.99
CA VAL A 53 31.82 30.19 1.59
C VAL A 53 32.54 29.63 2.80
N MET A 54 33.04 28.40 2.66
CA MET A 54 33.87 27.73 3.66
C MET A 54 35.35 27.86 3.28
N PHE A 55 36.20 28.14 4.26
CA PHE A 55 37.64 28.05 4.10
C PHE A 55 38.30 27.74 5.45
N TYR A 56 39.56 27.32 5.42
CA TYR A 56 40.34 27.13 6.63
C TYR A 56 41.12 28.41 6.96
N THR A 57 41.09 28.80 8.23
CA THR A 57 41.94 29.85 8.78
C THR A 57 42.79 29.28 9.91
N THR A 58 43.93 29.90 10.17
CA THR A 58 44.81 29.49 11.27
C THR A 58 44.58 30.44 12.43
N ASN A 59 44.02 29.92 13.53
CA ASN A 59 43.79 30.68 14.75
C ASN A 59 44.83 30.31 15.80
N ARG A 60 45.25 31.29 16.61
CA ARG A 60 46.09 31.03 17.78
C ARG A 60 45.20 30.73 18.97
N VAL A 61 45.20 29.49 19.42
CA VAL A 61 44.54 29.08 20.66
C VAL A 61 45.64 28.85 21.69
N GLN A 62 45.70 29.71 22.70
CA GLN A 62 46.78 29.77 23.70
C GLN A 62 48.18 29.92 23.03
N ASN A 63 49.03 28.90 23.12
CA ASN A 63 50.39 28.88 22.54
C ASN A 63 50.52 28.01 21.28
N THR A 64 49.42 27.49 20.76
CA THR A 64 49.41 26.63 19.56
C THR A 64 48.61 27.26 18.43
N TRP A 65 49.13 27.14 17.20
CA TRP A 65 48.40 27.49 15.98
C TRP A 65 47.57 26.29 15.54
N THR A 66 46.27 26.48 15.35
CA THR A 66 45.35 25.43 14.89
C THR A 66 44.62 25.90 13.64
N ASN A 67 44.42 24.99 12.70
CA ASN A 67 43.57 25.24 11.54
C ASN A 67 42.12 25.00 11.92
N VAL A 68 41.27 25.99 11.66
CA VAL A 68 39.85 25.99 12.00
C VAL A 68 39.08 26.26 10.72
N ALA A 69 38.03 25.47 10.46
CA ALA A 69 37.10 25.73 9.38
C ALA A 69 36.18 26.90 9.77
N VAL A 70 35.99 27.84 8.85
CA VAL A 70 35.14 29.03 9.04
C VAL A 70 34.22 29.16 7.83
N ILE A 71 32.98 29.56 8.11
CA ILE A 71 31.99 29.90 7.09
C ILE A 71 31.67 31.39 7.21
N GLU A 72 31.79 32.10 6.09
CA GLU A 72 31.52 33.54 5.98
C GLU A 72 30.65 33.84 4.76
N GLU A 73 29.97 35.00 4.78
CA GLU A 73 29.24 35.48 3.62
C GLU A 73 30.14 36.25 2.66
N TYR A 74 30.11 35.89 1.37
CA TYR A 74 30.77 36.64 0.30
C TYR A 74 29.79 36.99 -0.83
N SER A 75 30.16 37.96 -1.66
CA SER A 75 29.44 38.21 -2.90
C SER A 75 29.51 36.98 -3.82
N CYS A 76 28.36 36.51 -4.28
CA CYS A 76 28.26 35.42 -5.26
C CYS A 76 28.96 35.70 -6.59
N SER A 77 29.31 36.96 -6.89
CA SER A 77 30.05 37.34 -8.09
C SER A 77 31.57 37.08 -8.00
N SER A 78 32.07 36.64 -6.85
CA SER A 78 33.50 36.35 -6.66
C SER A 78 33.86 34.96 -7.19
N SER A 79 35.16 34.70 -7.41
CA SER A 79 35.66 33.38 -7.78
C SER A 79 35.86 32.49 -6.55
N PHE A 80 35.33 31.28 -6.62
CA PHE A 80 35.43 30.26 -5.58
C PHE A 80 35.75 28.89 -6.18
N SER A 81 36.39 28.04 -5.39
CA SER A 81 36.49 26.62 -5.68
C SER A 81 35.13 25.95 -5.46
N LEU A 82 34.81 24.98 -6.31
CA LEU A 82 33.58 24.20 -6.20
C LEU A 82 33.94 22.76 -5.84
N ILE A 83 33.22 22.21 -4.88
CA ILE A 83 33.23 20.78 -4.61
C ILE A 83 31.95 20.22 -5.23
N CYS A 84 32.12 19.34 -6.20
CA CYS A 84 31.02 18.61 -6.80
C CYS A 84 30.88 17.27 -6.09
N GLU A 85 29.71 17.02 -5.51
CA GLU A 85 29.34 15.71 -4.97
C GLU A 85 28.51 14.95 -5.99
N HIS A 86 28.72 13.63 -6.09
CA HIS A 86 27.93 12.77 -6.94
C HIS A 86 27.53 11.50 -6.19
N ASN A 87 26.27 11.11 -6.33
CA ASN A 87 25.79 9.86 -5.77
C ASN A 87 26.37 8.68 -6.56
N VAL A 88 27.12 7.86 -5.86
CA VAL A 88 27.71 6.65 -6.43
C VAL A 88 26.81 5.46 -6.12
N LYS A 89 26.69 4.53 -7.07
CA LYS A 89 25.92 3.30 -6.86
C LYS A 89 26.48 2.52 -5.66
N GLY A 90 25.58 2.04 -4.80
CA GLY A 90 25.93 1.09 -3.74
C GLY A 90 26.19 -0.31 -4.29
N CYS A 91 26.77 -1.18 -3.48
CA CYS A 91 26.94 -2.58 -3.84
C CYS A 91 25.57 -3.29 -3.86
N THR A 92 25.30 -4.05 -4.92
CA THR A 92 24.07 -4.84 -5.08
C THR A 92 24.39 -6.33 -5.20
N ASN A 93 23.42 -7.19 -4.91
CA ASN A 93 23.53 -8.65 -5.01
C ASN A 93 24.70 -9.23 -4.20
N PRO A 94 24.68 -9.09 -2.86
CA PRO A 94 25.70 -9.68 -2.00
C PRO A 94 25.78 -11.21 -2.18
N PRO A 95 26.99 -11.79 -2.29
CA PRO A 95 27.18 -13.23 -2.37
C PRO A 95 26.91 -13.90 -1.02
N GLY A 96 26.67 -15.21 -0.99
CA GLY A 96 26.51 -15.97 0.26
C GLY A 96 25.06 -16.23 0.70
N GLY A 97 24.08 -16.08 -0.22
CA GLY A 97 22.69 -16.49 0.02
C GLY A 97 21.80 -15.41 0.63
N PHE A 98 22.11 -14.13 0.39
CA PHE A 98 21.27 -13.02 0.82
C PHE A 98 19.94 -13.01 0.07
N ASP A 99 18.86 -12.77 0.81
CA ASP A 99 17.51 -12.64 0.27
C ASP A 99 16.91 -11.30 0.70
N PRO A 100 16.68 -10.35 -0.23
CA PRO A 100 16.14 -9.03 0.10
C PRO A 100 14.70 -9.06 0.64
N THR A 101 14.00 -10.19 0.56
CA THR A 101 12.63 -10.33 1.09
C THR A 101 12.60 -10.68 2.58
N THR A 102 13.68 -11.25 3.12
CA THR A 102 13.77 -11.70 4.51
C THR A 102 14.94 -11.10 5.27
N MET A 103 15.87 -10.46 4.56
CA MET A 103 17.09 -9.88 5.09
C MET A 103 17.22 -8.40 4.74
N ASP A 104 17.97 -7.67 5.57
CA ASP A 104 18.31 -6.27 5.35
C ASP A 104 19.74 -5.97 5.81
N PHE A 105 20.26 -4.82 5.39
CA PHE A 105 21.57 -4.32 5.78
C PHE A 105 21.45 -3.33 6.93
N ALA A 106 22.20 -3.56 8.01
CA ALA A 106 22.26 -2.68 9.16
C ALA A 106 23.70 -2.23 9.46
N PRO A 107 23.91 -1.02 10.01
CA PRO A 107 22.92 0.04 10.23
C PRO A 107 22.61 0.87 8.97
N THR A 108 23.41 0.71 7.92
CA THR A 108 23.29 1.49 6.68
C THR A 108 23.31 0.58 5.45
N PRO A 109 22.71 1.01 4.34
CA PRO A 109 22.88 0.37 3.04
C PRO A 109 24.38 0.27 2.66
N PRO A 110 24.71 -0.66 1.75
CA PRO A 110 26.10 -0.96 1.36
C PRO A 110 26.66 0.10 0.40
N HIS A 111 26.92 1.30 0.90
CA HIS A 111 27.59 2.38 0.18
C HIS A 111 29.08 2.09 0.01
N ALA A 112 29.70 2.63 -1.05
CA ALA A 112 31.12 2.46 -1.27
C ALA A 112 31.95 2.98 -0.07
N GLY A 113 32.83 2.13 0.46
CA GLY A 113 33.66 2.43 1.62
C GLY A 113 33.07 2.01 2.97
N THR A 114 31.81 1.55 3.03
CA THR A 114 31.19 1.11 4.28
C THR A 114 31.37 -0.39 4.53
N ILE A 115 31.27 -0.76 5.81
CA ILE A 115 31.08 -2.13 6.27
C ILE A 115 29.67 -2.20 6.84
N THR A 116 28.89 -3.18 6.38
CA THR A 116 27.53 -3.43 6.82
C THR A 116 27.40 -4.89 7.24
N HIS A 117 26.42 -5.21 8.07
CA HIS A 117 26.09 -6.59 8.40
C HIS A 117 24.67 -6.92 7.94
N VAL A 118 24.47 -8.19 7.62
CA VAL A 118 23.15 -8.69 7.25
C VAL A 118 22.38 -9.07 8.51
N VAL A 119 21.18 -8.53 8.63
CA VAL A 119 20.22 -8.86 9.69
C VAL A 119 18.93 -9.39 9.06
N CYS A 120 18.15 -10.15 9.83
CA CYS A 120 16.81 -10.50 9.40
C CYS A 120 15.89 -9.28 9.48
N GLN A 121 14.99 -9.14 8.52
CA GLN A 121 13.94 -8.13 8.57
C GLN A 121 13.00 -8.37 9.77
N PRO A 122 12.30 -7.34 10.26
CA PRO A 122 11.27 -7.51 11.27
C PRO A 122 10.25 -8.58 10.84
N GLY A 123 9.94 -9.53 11.72
CA GLY A 123 9.11 -10.68 11.35
C GLY A 123 9.88 -11.97 11.07
N PHE A 124 11.21 -11.90 11.02
CA PHE A 124 12.08 -13.03 10.74
C PHE A 124 13.19 -13.19 11.79
N THR A 125 13.65 -14.42 11.97
CA THR A 125 14.71 -14.77 12.92
C THR A 125 15.81 -15.59 12.24
N PRO A 126 17.08 -15.44 12.67
CA PRO A 126 18.18 -16.14 12.03
C PRO A 126 18.13 -17.63 12.34
N LYS A 127 18.21 -18.44 11.28
CA LYS A 127 18.35 -19.89 11.31
C LYS A 127 19.73 -20.27 10.80
N ALA A 128 20.41 -21.15 11.52
CA ALA A 128 21.74 -21.59 11.15
C ALA A 128 21.73 -22.27 9.78
N SER A 129 22.52 -21.74 8.84
CA SER A 129 22.75 -22.36 7.55
C SER A 129 23.98 -23.27 7.59
N PRO A 130 24.02 -24.34 6.79
CA PRO A 130 25.23 -25.13 6.59
C PRO A 130 26.37 -24.21 6.15
N GLN A 131 27.44 -24.19 6.93
CA GLN A 131 28.59 -23.33 6.68
C GLN A 131 29.50 -23.98 5.65
N THR A 132 29.56 -23.42 4.45
CA THR A 132 30.61 -23.72 3.47
C THR A 132 31.44 -22.48 3.23
N SER A 133 32.77 -22.65 3.17
CA SER A 133 33.70 -21.58 2.87
C SER A 133 34.05 -21.60 1.39
N VAL A 134 33.67 -20.56 0.67
CA VAL A 134 34.06 -20.36 -0.72
C VAL A 134 35.34 -19.53 -0.76
N MET A 135 36.30 -19.94 -1.58
CA MET A 135 37.49 -19.13 -1.88
C MET A 135 37.29 -18.36 -3.18
N GLY A 136 37.75 -17.11 -3.24
CA GLY A 136 37.65 -16.31 -4.45
C GLY A 136 38.26 -14.91 -4.34
N PRO A 137 38.32 -14.16 -5.46
CA PRO A 137 38.94 -12.83 -5.52
C PRO A 137 38.20 -11.73 -4.74
N ASN A 138 37.02 -12.05 -4.20
CA ASN A 138 36.18 -11.16 -3.41
C ASN A 138 35.98 -11.68 -1.97
N VAL A 139 36.80 -12.65 -1.56
CA VAL A 139 36.76 -13.24 -0.21
C VAL A 139 37.90 -12.67 0.61
N ASP A 140 37.57 -12.14 1.78
CA ASP A 140 38.53 -11.67 2.78
C ASP A 140 38.38 -12.54 4.04
N PRO A 141 39.33 -13.46 4.30
CA PRO A 141 39.24 -14.38 5.43
C PRO A 141 39.34 -13.69 6.80
N ASN A 142 39.75 -12.42 6.85
CA ASN A 142 39.80 -11.63 8.09
C ASN A 142 38.45 -10.98 8.43
N LEU A 143 37.47 -11.05 7.54
CA LEU A 143 36.14 -10.50 7.77
C LEU A 143 35.27 -11.53 8.52
N SER A 144 34.51 -11.08 9.53
CA SER A 144 33.63 -12.01 10.26
C SER A 144 32.45 -12.46 9.37
N PRO A 145 31.90 -13.68 9.58
CA PRO A 145 30.68 -14.13 8.92
C PRO A 145 29.52 -13.14 9.09
N GLY A 146 28.74 -12.91 8.04
CA GLY A 146 27.62 -11.96 8.06
C GLY A 146 27.99 -10.50 7.81
N LEU A 147 29.28 -10.15 7.79
CA LEU A 147 29.75 -8.82 7.41
C LEU A 147 30.06 -8.72 5.92
N TYR A 148 29.76 -7.56 5.36
CA TYR A 148 30.07 -7.20 3.98
C TYR A 148 30.75 -5.85 3.94
N LYS A 149 31.84 -5.77 3.17
CA LYS A 149 32.52 -4.53 2.86
C LYS A 149 32.25 -4.16 1.42
N CYS A 150 31.65 -3.00 1.19
CA CYS A 150 31.45 -2.48 -0.16
C CYS A 150 32.70 -1.72 -0.60
N LYS A 151 33.50 -2.32 -1.50
CA LYS A 151 34.73 -1.70 -2.02
C LYS A 151 34.45 -0.99 -3.32
N GLY A 152 34.73 0.30 -3.35
CA GLY A 152 34.72 1.11 -4.55
C GLY A 152 36.08 1.20 -5.22
N LYS A 153 36.11 1.28 -6.55
CA LYS A 153 37.31 1.53 -7.35
C LYS A 153 36.98 2.50 -8.48
N ARG A 154 37.73 3.61 -8.54
CA ARG A 154 37.73 4.53 -9.69
C ARG A 154 38.54 3.94 -10.83
N ASN A 155 38.09 4.18 -12.06
CA ASN A 155 38.91 3.92 -13.23
C ASN A 155 40.08 4.91 -13.26
N SER A 156 41.32 4.43 -13.36
CA SER A 156 42.52 5.26 -13.21
C SER A 156 42.79 6.14 -14.43
N THR A 157 42.24 5.81 -15.59
CA THR A 157 42.42 6.57 -16.84
C THR A 157 41.43 7.71 -17.01
N GLU A 158 40.31 7.70 -16.30
CA GLU A 158 39.21 8.67 -16.39
C GLU A 158 38.75 9.08 -14.97
N ALA A 159 39.72 9.43 -14.12
CA ALA A 159 39.55 9.61 -12.67
C ALA A 159 38.57 10.73 -12.26
N GLU A 160 38.18 11.59 -13.21
CA GLU A 160 37.29 12.74 -13.02
C GLU A 160 35.81 12.42 -13.24
N ASP A 161 35.47 11.30 -13.91
CA ASP A 161 34.06 10.92 -14.14
C ASP A 161 33.54 9.99 -13.02
N PRO A 162 32.66 10.47 -12.13
CA PRO A 162 32.12 9.67 -11.04
C PRO A 162 31.14 8.58 -11.52
N SER A 163 30.66 8.63 -12.78
CA SER A 163 29.80 7.58 -13.36
C SER A 163 30.57 6.27 -13.64
N LEU A 164 31.90 6.35 -13.75
CA LEU A 164 32.80 5.21 -13.99
C LEU A 164 33.28 4.56 -12.69
N TYR A 165 32.68 4.94 -11.56
CA TYR A 165 32.98 4.35 -10.27
C TYR A 165 32.38 2.94 -10.18
N SER A 166 33.25 1.95 -10.08
CA SER A 166 32.86 0.54 -9.92
C SER A 166 32.80 0.16 -8.45
N VAL A 167 31.83 -0.68 -8.08
CA VAL A 167 31.68 -1.20 -6.71
C VAL A 167 31.62 -2.72 -6.71
N LYS A 168 32.13 -3.32 -5.64
CA LYS A 168 32.06 -4.77 -5.42
C LYS A 168 31.99 -5.11 -3.94
N PHE A 169 31.27 -6.18 -3.62
CA PHE A 169 31.26 -6.75 -2.28
C PHE A 169 32.54 -7.53 -2.00
N ILE A 170 33.03 -7.38 -0.77
CA ILE A 170 34.00 -8.26 -0.14
C ILE A 170 33.33 -8.86 1.09
N TYR A 171 33.45 -10.17 1.26
CA TYR A 171 32.80 -10.92 2.34
C TYR A 171 33.71 -12.04 2.84
N SER A 172 33.34 -12.73 3.92
CA SER A 172 34.17 -13.76 4.55
C SER A 172 34.28 -15.08 3.78
N GLY A 173 33.47 -15.28 2.73
CA GLY A 173 33.36 -16.57 2.03
C GLY A 173 32.39 -17.56 2.68
N ALA A 174 31.85 -17.23 3.86
CA ALA A 174 30.87 -18.05 4.58
C ALA A 174 29.45 -17.84 4.06
N ASN A 175 28.61 -18.88 4.15
CA ASN A 175 27.18 -18.76 3.89
C ASN A 175 26.49 -17.96 5.00
N LEU A 176 25.49 -17.17 4.62
CA LEU A 176 24.62 -16.48 5.56
C LEU A 176 23.65 -17.44 6.21
N ASN A 177 23.37 -17.18 7.49
CA ASN A 177 22.21 -17.75 8.15
C ASN A 177 20.95 -17.34 7.37
N THR A 178 20.06 -18.29 7.12
CA THR A 178 18.76 -17.98 6.51
C THR A 178 17.87 -17.29 7.54
N CYS A 179 16.87 -16.55 7.07
CA CYS A 179 15.90 -15.90 7.93
C CYS A 179 14.57 -16.66 7.85
N GLU A 180 14.14 -17.23 8.96
CA GLU A 180 12.88 -17.97 9.08
C GLU A 180 11.80 -17.09 9.70
N THR A 181 10.58 -17.18 9.18
CA THR A 181 9.44 -16.41 9.66
C THR A 181 9.12 -16.76 11.11
N ILE A 182 8.92 -15.73 11.94
CA ILE A 182 8.49 -15.88 13.33
C ILE A 182 7.13 -16.57 13.37
N ARG A 183 6.89 -17.35 14.42
CA ARG A 183 5.61 -17.97 14.70
C ARG A 183 4.99 -17.39 15.97
N CYS A 184 3.68 -17.14 15.94
CA CYS A 184 2.87 -16.90 17.12
C CYS A 184 2.59 -18.22 17.85
N ASP A 185 2.18 -18.15 19.12
CA ASP A 185 1.94 -19.33 19.94
C ASP A 185 0.83 -20.22 19.36
N GLU A 186 1.19 -21.44 18.96
CA GLU A 186 0.25 -22.41 18.41
C GLU A 186 -0.77 -22.88 19.47
N ALA A 187 -0.35 -23.00 20.73
CA ALA A 187 -1.28 -23.38 21.80
C ALA A 187 -2.37 -22.32 21.98
N GLU A 188 -1.98 -21.03 21.95
CA GLU A 188 -2.92 -19.92 22.01
C GLU A 188 -3.91 -19.93 20.82
N LEU A 189 -3.43 -20.21 19.60
CA LEU A 189 -4.26 -20.34 18.40
C LEU A 189 -5.39 -21.35 18.59
N PHE A 190 -5.07 -22.55 19.09
CA PHE A 190 -6.06 -23.60 19.32
C PHE A 190 -6.95 -23.32 20.54
N ASN A 191 -6.41 -22.70 21.60
CA ASN A 191 -7.18 -22.32 22.78
C ASN A 191 -8.23 -21.23 22.49
N MET A 192 -7.98 -20.40 21.47
CA MET A 192 -8.95 -19.40 21.00
C MET A 192 -10.09 -19.99 20.16
N LEU A 193 -10.06 -21.28 19.81
CA LEU A 193 -11.08 -21.90 18.96
C LEU A 193 -12.43 -22.00 19.69
N PRO A 194 -13.48 -21.30 19.22
CA PRO A 194 -14.81 -21.38 19.81
C PRO A 194 -15.44 -22.76 19.67
N ALA A 195 -16.31 -23.14 20.59
CA ALA A 195 -17.21 -24.28 20.40
C ALA A 195 -18.10 -24.04 19.16
N HIS A 196 -18.33 -25.12 18.40
CA HIS A 196 -19.03 -25.07 17.11
C HIS A 196 -18.34 -24.19 16.04
N ALA A 197 -17.01 -24.07 16.09
CA ALA A 197 -16.20 -23.44 15.06
C ALA A 197 -15.05 -24.33 14.59
N SER A 198 -14.42 -23.96 13.48
CA SER A 198 -13.21 -24.56 12.97
C SER A 198 -12.22 -23.51 12.46
N LEU A 199 -10.94 -23.87 12.43
CA LEU A 199 -9.90 -23.14 11.72
C LEU A 199 -10.06 -23.42 10.23
N ALA A 200 -10.59 -22.46 9.48
CA ALA A 200 -11.00 -22.68 8.10
C ALA A 200 -9.86 -22.49 7.09
N ALA A 201 -9.09 -21.42 7.26
CA ALA A 201 -8.03 -21.03 6.35
C ALA A 201 -7.07 -20.03 7.03
N ALA A 202 -5.92 -19.80 6.42
CA ALA A 202 -5.08 -18.65 6.70
C ALA A 202 -4.58 -18.01 5.39
N ARG A 203 -4.27 -16.72 5.42
CA ARG A 203 -3.66 -16.02 4.27
C ARG A 203 -2.51 -15.13 4.72
N SER A 204 -1.42 -15.10 3.96
CA SER A 204 -0.26 -14.26 4.24
C SER A 204 -0.45 -12.85 3.68
N LYS A 205 -0.34 -11.82 4.52
CA LYS A 205 -0.31 -10.41 4.07
C LYS A 205 0.98 -10.04 3.34
N LEU A 206 2.03 -10.84 3.49
CA LEU A 206 3.35 -10.56 2.92
C LEU A 206 3.49 -11.16 1.52
N THR A 207 2.92 -12.35 1.31
CA THR A 207 3.07 -13.12 0.06
C THR A 207 1.76 -13.34 -0.68
N GLU A 208 0.62 -12.99 -0.09
CA GLU A 208 -0.74 -13.31 -0.59
C GLU A 208 -0.99 -14.81 -0.77
N GLU A 209 -0.15 -15.65 -0.15
CA GLU A 209 -0.32 -17.11 -0.16
C GLU A 209 -1.48 -17.52 0.75
N GLU A 210 -2.31 -18.46 0.28
CA GLU A 210 -3.47 -18.97 1.00
C GLU A 210 -3.23 -20.41 1.45
N PHE A 211 -3.59 -20.71 2.70
CA PHE A 211 -3.44 -22.00 3.35
C PHE A 211 -4.82 -22.54 3.72
N GLY A 212 -5.09 -23.78 3.32
CA GLY A 212 -6.35 -24.47 3.64
C GLY A 212 -6.33 -25.09 5.04
N SER A 213 -7.48 -25.66 5.44
CA SER A 213 -7.66 -26.36 6.72
C SER A 213 -6.72 -27.56 6.95
N ASN A 214 -6.08 -28.09 5.91
CA ASN A 214 -5.10 -29.18 6.03
C ASN A 214 -3.67 -28.69 6.33
N GLN A 215 -3.42 -27.37 6.29
CA GLN A 215 -2.10 -26.76 6.44
C GLN A 215 -2.02 -25.91 7.72
N VAL A 216 -2.67 -26.36 8.79
CA VAL A 216 -2.79 -25.60 10.06
C VAL A 216 -1.42 -25.25 10.66
N SER A 217 -0.39 -26.06 10.44
CA SER A 217 0.99 -25.77 10.87
C SER A 217 1.58 -24.47 10.28
N GLU A 218 0.97 -23.94 9.22
CA GLU A 218 1.39 -22.69 8.59
C GLU A 218 0.62 -21.48 9.11
N PHE A 219 -0.46 -21.67 9.87
CA PHE A 219 -1.33 -20.58 10.31
C PHE A 219 -0.62 -19.67 11.31
N SER A 220 0.30 -20.21 12.10
CA SER A 220 1.05 -19.50 13.13
C SER A 220 2.12 -18.55 12.58
N ARG A 221 2.39 -18.49 11.27
CA ARG A 221 3.44 -17.63 10.72
C ARG A 221 3.10 -16.13 10.81
N TYR A 222 4.10 -15.31 11.11
CA TYR A 222 3.99 -13.86 11.10
C TYR A 222 3.45 -13.32 9.78
N GLY A 223 2.52 -12.36 9.89
CA GLY A 223 1.83 -11.77 8.75
C GLY A 223 0.64 -12.58 8.25
N ASN A 224 0.40 -13.78 8.78
CA ASN A 224 -0.78 -14.56 8.44
C ASN A 224 -2.02 -14.05 9.18
N ILE A 225 -3.12 -13.98 8.43
CA ILE A 225 -4.48 -13.77 8.94
C ILE A 225 -5.18 -15.12 8.93
N VAL A 226 -5.55 -15.61 10.10
CA VAL A 226 -6.25 -16.86 10.33
C VAL A 226 -7.75 -16.62 10.40
N THR A 227 -8.52 -17.45 9.70
CA THR A 227 -9.98 -17.39 9.63
C THR A 227 -10.59 -18.45 10.55
N TYR A 228 -11.27 -17.99 11.59
CA TYR A 228 -12.13 -18.80 12.44
C TYR A 228 -13.53 -18.77 11.84
N ARG A 229 -14.10 -19.94 11.54
CA ARG A 229 -15.41 -20.07 10.91
C ARG A 229 -16.34 -20.90 11.80
N CYS A 230 -17.53 -20.39 12.09
CA CYS A 230 -18.56 -21.21 12.74
C CYS A 230 -19.02 -22.33 11.79
N ILE A 231 -19.32 -23.51 12.34
CA ILE A 231 -19.88 -24.63 11.58
C ILE A 231 -21.23 -24.20 10.98
N GLU A 232 -21.66 -24.83 9.88
CA GLU A 232 -22.98 -24.62 9.30
C GLU A 232 -24.06 -24.63 10.40
N SER A 233 -25.02 -23.71 10.31
CA SER A 233 -26.06 -23.45 11.32
C SER A 233 -25.62 -22.74 12.61
N TYR A 234 -24.42 -22.16 12.66
CA TYR A 234 -23.96 -21.32 13.78
C TYR A 234 -23.39 -19.97 13.32
N PHE A 235 -23.45 -18.96 14.18
CA PHE A 235 -22.90 -17.61 13.98
C PHE A 235 -22.20 -17.08 15.25
N PHE A 236 -21.28 -16.13 15.10
CA PHE A 236 -20.73 -15.36 16.22
C PHE A 236 -21.77 -14.41 16.79
N SER A 237 -21.64 -13.95 18.04
CA SER A 237 -22.65 -13.09 18.70
C SER A 237 -23.11 -11.85 17.91
N ASP A 238 -22.30 -11.36 16.97
CA ASP A 238 -22.58 -10.24 16.07
C ASP A 238 -23.16 -10.66 14.69
N LEU A 239 -23.69 -11.88 14.57
CA LEU A 239 -24.28 -12.43 13.34
C LEU A 239 -23.27 -12.66 12.20
N SER A 240 -21.96 -12.65 12.48
CA SER A 240 -20.93 -13.02 11.50
C SER A 240 -20.70 -14.53 11.45
N PHE A 241 -20.31 -15.06 10.29
CA PHE A 241 -19.91 -16.47 10.14
C PHE A 241 -18.41 -16.68 10.40
N GLU A 242 -17.64 -15.61 10.26
CA GLU A 242 -16.19 -15.65 10.31
C GLU A 242 -15.64 -14.55 11.21
N LYS A 243 -14.51 -14.86 11.84
CA LYS A 243 -13.63 -13.92 12.55
C LYS A 243 -12.21 -14.10 12.06
N TYR A 244 -11.44 -13.03 12.12
CA TYR A 244 -10.09 -12.98 11.57
C TYR A 244 -9.10 -12.56 12.64
N VAL A 245 -8.03 -13.33 12.81
CA VAL A 245 -6.98 -13.07 13.80
C VAL A 245 -5.64 -13.05 13.06
N GLU A 246 -4.83 -12.03 13.30
CA GLU A 246 -3.52 -11.85 12.67
C GLU A 246 -2.41 -12.28 13.63
N CYS A 247 -1.43 -13.04 13.14
CA CYS A 247 -0.15 -13.20 13.82
C CYS A 247 0.74 -11.98 13.54
N ALA A 248 0.77 -11.05 14.49
CA ALA A 248 1.49 -9.79 14.36
C ALA A 248 2.76 -9.78 15.23
N LEU A 249 3.58 -8.74 15.09
CA LEU A 249 4.68 -8.51 16.02
C LEU A 249 4.15 -7.86 17.31
N LYS A 250 4.76 -8.26 18.43
CA LYS A 250 4.55 -7.63 19.73
C LYS A 250 5.07 -6.18 19.71
N ASP A 251 4.35 -5.27 20.36
CA ASP A 251 4.73 -3.86 20.38
C ASP A 251 6.10 -3.67 21.05
N GLY A 252 7.02 -3.00 20.34
CA GLY A 252 8.39 -2.80 20.79
C GLY A 252 9.33 -4.01 20.64
N GLY A 253 8.84 -5.14 20.10
CA GLY A 253 9.64 -6.34 19.83
C GLY A 253 9.66 -6.71 18.34
N GLY A 254 10.84 -6.75 17.71
CA GLY A 254 10.99 -7.17 16.30
C GLY A 254 10.94 -8.68 16.07
N ASN A 255 11.05 -9.47 17.15
CA ASN A 255 11.37 -10.90 17.10
C ASN A 255 10.36 -11.80 17.83
N ILE A 256 9.24 -11.25 18.33
CA ILE A 256 8.24 -12.00 19.10
C ILE A 256 6.88 -11.80 18.43
N GLY A 257 6.22 -12.92 18.09
CA GLY A 257 4.87 -12.94 17.55
C GLY A 257 3.81 -12.86 18.64
N GLU A 258 2.70 -12.19 18.37
CA GLU A 258 1.53 -12.07 19.23
C GLU A 258 0.25 -12.10 18.39
N TRP A 259 -0.77 -12.81 18.86
CA TRP A 259 -2.07 -12.83 18.21
C TRP A 259 -2.82 -11.52 18.44
N LYS A 260 -3.28 -10.89 17.36
CA LYS A 260 -4.06 -9.65 17.40
C LYS A 260 -5.34 -9.81 16.58
N GLY A 261 -6.41 -9.18 17.04
CA GLY A 261 -7.66 -9.14 16.28
C GLY A 261 -7.48 -8.39 14.96
N TYR A 262 -8.00 -8.95 13.86
CA TYR A 262 -7.93 -8.32 12.54
C TYR A 262 -9.29 -7.74 12.14
N THR A 263 -9.26 -6.61 11.41
CA THR A 263 -10.43 -5.79 11.03
C THR A 263 -11.31 -5.40 12.22
N ASN A 264 -12.47 -6.04 12.37
CA ASN A 264 -13.45 -5.76 13.43
C ASN A 264 -13.49 -6.88 14.48
N THR A 265 -12.50 -7.77 14.45
CA THR A 265 -12.38 -8.86 15.43
C THR A 265 -11.69 -8.32 16.68
N ILE A 266 -12.34 -8.45 17.83
CA ILE A 266 -11.77 -8.09 19.14
C ILE A 266 -11.40 -9.40 19.84
N LEU A 267 -10.19 -9.47 20.39
CA LEU A 267 -9.76 -10.61 21.20
C LEU A 267 -10.05 -10.35 22.69
N PRO A 268 -10.38 -11.39 23.48
CA PRO A 268 -10.51 -12.80 23.08
C PRO A 268 -11.78 -13.07 22.26
N LEU A 269 -11.74 -14.10 21.40
CA LEU A 269 -12.93 -14.53 20.65
C LEU A 269 -14.02 -15.05 21.61
N PRO A 270 -15.32 -14.92 21.23
CA PRO A 270 -16.40 -15.57 21.96
C PRO A 270 -16.16 -17.08 22.10
N GLN A 271 -16.42 -17.64 23.27
CA GLN A 271 -16.11 -19.05 23.57
C GLN A 271 -16.98 -20.06 22.81
N THR A 272 -18.12 -19.64 22.27
CA THR A 272 -19.04 -20.50 21.51
C THR A 272 -19.70 -19.71 20.40
N CYS A 273 -19.92 -20.35 19.26
CA CYS A 273 -20.88 -19.85 18.27
C CYS A 273 -22.31 -20.15 18.75
N ILE A 274 -23.26 -19.32 18.34
CA ILE A 274 -24.70 -19.42 18.66
C ILE A 274 -25.48 -19.95 17.46
N PRO A 275 -26.54 -20.76 17.66
CA PRO A 275 -27.25 -21.41 16.56
C PRO A 275 -28.04 -20.40 15.73
N VAL A 276 -28.05 -20.59 14.41
CA VAL A 276 -28.78 -19.80 13.41
C VAL A 276 -30.26 -19.74 13.74
N THR A 277 -30.80 -18.52 13.78
CA THR A 277 -32.23 -18.26 13.95
C THR A 277 -32.73 -17.30 12.88
N CYS A 278 -33.92 -17.53 12.35
CA CYS A 278 -34.60 -16.61 11.46
C CYS A 278 -35.55 -15.71 12.25
N GLN A 279 -35.49 -14.40 11.98
CA GLN A 279 -36.41 -13.44 12.58
C GLN A 279 -37.75 -13.38 11.84
N TYR A 280 -38.81 -13.09 12.60
CA TYR A 280 -40.16 -12.93 12.08
C TYR A 280 -40.38 -11.62 11.31
N GLU A 281 -39.66 -10.54 11.61
CA GLU A 281 -39.90 -9.23 10.97
C GLU A 281 -39.75 -9.25 9.44
N HIS A 282 -38.98 -10.20 8.91
CA HIS A 282 -38.87 -10.43 7.46
C HIS A 282 -40.09 -11.14 6.83
N VAL A 283 -41.01 -11.64 7.65
CA VAL A 283 -42.22 -12.39 7.31
C VAL A 283 -43.45 -11.65 7.86
N LEU A 284 -43.45 -10.32 7.84
CA LEU A 284 -44.65 -9.54 8.18
C LEU A 284 -45.76 -9.87 7.19
N LEU A 285 -46.73 -10.68 7.62
CA LEU A 285 -47.92 -11.00 6.86
C LEU A 285 -48.76 -9.74 6.69
N LYS A 286 -48.64 -9.08 5.54
CA LYS A 286 -49.51 -7.96 5.19
C LYS A 286 -50.87 -8.53 4.80
N GLU A 287 -51.97 -7.92 5.26
CA GLU A 287 -53.34 -8.23 4.77
C GLU A 287 -53.44 -8.47 3.25
N PRO A 288 -52.75 -7.72 2.36
CA PRO A 288 -52.76 -7.97 0.92
C PRO A 288 -52.15 -9.31 0.47
N TYR A 289 -51.62 -10.16 1.35
CA TYR A 289 -51.03 -11.44 0.97
C TYR A 289 -52.03 -12.56 0.71
N ASN A 290 -53.32 -12.42 1.05
CA ASN A 290 -54.37 -13.41 0.72
C ASN A 290 -54.06 -14.83 1.20
N ILE A 291 -53.36 -14.97 2.32
CA ILE A 291 -53.03 -16.25 2.98
C ILE A 291 -54.11 -16.54 4.03
N GLU A 292 -54.44 -17.81 4.24
CA GLU A 292 -55.29 -18.26 5.35
C GLU A 292 -54.65 -17.90 6.71
N PRO A 293 -55.45 -17.66 7.76
CA PRO A 293 -54.90 -17.27 9.07
C PRO A 293 -54.07 -18.38 9.71
N ASN A 294 -54.31 -19.65 9.35
CA ASN A 294 -53.72 -20.78 10.05
C ASN A 294 -52.40 -21.19 9.37
N PHE A 295 -51.33 -21.18 10.16
CA PHE A 295 -50.00 -21.63 9.76
C PHE A 295 -49.67 -22.93 10.47
N THR A 296 -49.03 -23.85 9.76
CA THR A 296 -48.45 -25.05 10.38
C THR A 296 -46.94 -24.86 10.47
N ILE A 297 -46.40 -24.89 11.68
CA ILE A 297 -44.96 -24.73 11.93
C ILE A 297 -44.41 -26.07 12.38
N GLU A 298 -43.41 -26.57 11.67
CA GLU A 298 -42.64 -27.76 12.00
C GLU A 298 -41.25 -27.31 12.46
N TYR A 299 -40.94 -27.51 13.73
CA TYR A 299 -39.63 -27.20 14.31
C TYR A 299 -38.63 -28.34 14.05
N PRO A 300 -37.31 -28.06 14.08
CA PRO A 300 -36.29 -29.10 13.90
C PRO A 300 -36.38 -30.24 14.94
N ASN A 301 -36.97 -29.98 16.10
CA ASN A 301 -37.18 -30.99 17.15
C ASN A 301 -38.37 -31.94 16.85
N GLY A 302 -39.04 -31.79 15.70
CA GLY A 302 -40.19 -32.59 15.28
C GLY A 302 -41.53 -32.15 15.88
N THR A 303 -41.55 -31.10 16.71
CA THR A 303 -42.79 -30.53 17.24
C THR A 303 -43.52 -29.75 16.16
N VAL A 304 -44.83 -30.00 16.03
CA VAL A 304 -45.70 -29.30 15.07
C VAL A 304 -46.69 -28.43 15.85
N SER A 305 -46.78 -27.15 15.52
CA SER A 305 -47.73 -26.21 16.10
C SER A 305 -48.56 -25.55 15.01
N THR A 306 -49.87 -25.48 15.20
CA THR A 306 -50.76 -24.70 14.35
C THR A 306 -51.08 -23.39 15.05
N LEU A 307 -50.77 -22.26 14.40
CA LEU A 307 -50.96 -20.93 14.96
C LEU A 307 -51.73 -20.05 13.98
N ASP A 308 -52.62 -19.21 14.50
CA ASP A 308 -53.39 -18.24 13.71
C ASP A 308 -52.58 -16.95 13.44
N LYS A 309 -51.42 -16.82 14.11
CA LYS A 309 -50.48 -15.72 13.98
C LYS A 309 -49.08 -16.21 14.33
N LEU A 310 -48.11 -15.85 13.49
CA LEU A 310 -46.70 -16.09 13.77
C LEU A 310 -46.23 -15.20 14.93
N GLU A 311 -45.58 -15.82 15.91
CA GLU A 311 -45.05 -15.13 17.08
C GLU A 311 -43.77 -14.35 16.72
N PRO A 312 -43.53 -13.17 17.32
CA PRO A 312 -42.35 -12.35 17.10
C PRO A 312 -41.14 -12.89 17.88
N ILE A 313 -40.84 -14.18 17.71
CA ILE A 313 -39.74 -14.88 18.35
C ILE A 313 -38.72 -15.35 17.30
N PRO A 314 -37.45 -15.57 17.67
CA PRO A 314 -36.46 -16.16 16.78
C PRO A 314 -36.78 -17.65 16.52
N TYR A 315 -36.93 -18.03 15.26
CA TYR A 315 -37.19 -19.40 14.85
C TYR A 315 -35.88 -20.14 14.57
N PRO A 316 -35.63 -21.34 15.13
CA PRO A 316 -34.41 -22.11 14.88
C PRO A 316 -34.18 -22.44 13.40
N TYR A 317 -32.91 -22.66 13.04
CA TYR A 317 -32.52 -23.23 11.75
C TYR A 317 -33.32 -24.51 11.41
N GLN A 318 -33.65 -24.69 10.13
CA GLN A 318 -34.52 -25.76 9.61
C GLN A 318 -35.98 -25.74 10.06
N THR A 319 -36.42 -24.74 10.84
CA THR A 319 -37.86 -24.54 11.07
C THR A 319 -38.58 -24.34 9.74
N ARG A 320 -39.66 -25.08 9.53
CA ARG A 320 -40.51 -25.00 8.35
C ARG A 320 -41.84 -24.37 8.72
N ILE A 321 -42.25 -23.37 7.96
CA ILE A 321 -43.58 -22.78 8.06
C ILE A 321 -44.32 -23.12 6.77
N HIS A 322 -45.45 -23.78 6.93
CA HIS A 322 -46.40 -24.11 5.88
C HIS A 322 -47.59 -23.15 5.95
N TYR A 323 -47.92 -22.54 4.82
CA TYR A 323 -49.06 -21.65 4.68
C TYR A 323 -49.91 -22.00 3.47
N VAL A 324 -51.21 -21.71 3.57
CA VAL A 324 -52.22 -22.02 2.57
C VAL A 324 -52.82 -20.72 2.04
N CYS A 325 -53.03 -20.62 0.73
CA CYS A 325 -53.67 -19.48 0.10
C CYS A 325 -55.20 -19.52 0.28
N LYS A 326 -55.83 -18.34 0.44
CA LYS A 326 -57.29 -18.23 0.45
C LYS A 326 -57.89 -18.76 -0.85
N LYS A 327 -59.13 -19.27 -0.79
CA LYS A 327 -59.86 -19.76 -1.97
C LYS A 327 -59.88 -18.73 -3.09
N GLY A 328 -59.47 -19.16 -4.30
CA GLY A 328 -59.36 -18.28 -5.48
C GLY A 328 -57.99 -17.61 -5.62
N TYR A 329 -57.02 -17.96 -4.78
CA TYR A 329 -55.63 -17.50 -4.85
C TYR A 329 -54.66 -18.68 -4.87
N GLU A 330 -53.49 -18.50 -5.49
CA GLU A 330 -52.40 -19.46 -5.57
C GLU A 330 -51.05 -18.78 -5.28
N THR A 331 -50.04 -19.58 -4.98
CA THR A 331 -48.66 -19.10 -4.79
C THR A 331 -48.02 -18.72 -6.12
N VAL A 332 -46.87 -18.05 -6.09
CA VAL A 332 -46.09 -17.69 -7.30
C VAL A 332 -45.69 -18.91 -8.13
N VAL A 333 -45.69 -20.10 -7.52
CA VAL A 333 -45.40 -21.40 -8.15
C VAL A 333 -46.65 -22.19 -8.54
N LYS A 334 -47.83 -21.54 -8.59
CA LYS A 334 -49.14 -22.16 -8.92
C LYS A 334 -49.53 -23.34 -8.04
N LYS A 335 -49.24 -23.23 -6.74
CA LYS A 335 -49.69 -24.18 -5.73
C LYS A 335 -50.65 -23.52 -4.76
N PRO A 336 -51.65 -24.25 -4.22
CA PRO A 336 -52.55 -23.71 -3.20
C PRO A 336 -51.83 -23.44 -1.87
N ASP A 337 -50.63 -24.00 -1.69
CA ASP A 337 -49.84 -24.00 -0.48
C ASP A 337 -48.33 -23.85 -0.76
N GLN A 338 -47.58 -23.38 0.23
CA GLN A 338 -46.12 -23.26 0.11
C GLN A 338 -45.43 -23.40 1.47
N ASN A 339 -44.25 -24.02 1.43
CA ASN A 339 -43.36 -24.15 2.57
C ASN A 339 -42.22 -23.13 2.47
N ILE A 340 -41.94 -22.45 3.59
CA ILE A 340 -40.72 -21.66 3.78
C ILE A 340 -39.89 -22.29 4.88
N THR A 341 -38.57 -22.35 4.70
CA THR A 341 -37.64 -22.97 5.65
C THR A 341 -36.63 -21.96 6.13
N CYS A 342 -36.29 -21.97 7.42
CA CYS A 342 -35.20 -21.15 7.92
C CYS A 342 -33.86 -21.67 7.39
N GLY A 343 -33.23 -20.89 6.51
CA GLY A 343 -31.99 -21.23 5.83
C GLY A 343 -30.74 -21.03 6.68
N PRO A 344 -29.57 -21.47 6.18
CA PRO A 344 -28.31 -21.49 6.94
C PRO A 344 -27.76 -20.09 7.26
N ILE A 345 -28.25 -19.06 6.58
CA ILE A 345 -27.85 -17.66 6.78
C ILE A 345 -28.83 -16.85 7.63
N GLY A 346 -29.73 -17.53 8.36
CA GLY A 346 -30.78 -16.86 9.15
C GLY A 346 -31.84 -16.16 8.30
N ARG A 347 -32.03 -16.61 7.05
CA ARG A 347 -33.06 -16.09 6.13
C ARG A 347 -34.04 -17.18 5.73
N TRP A 348 -35.31 -16.81 5.61
CA TRP A 348 -36.36 -17.69 5.10
C TRP A 348 -36.16 -18.00 3.61
N LEU A 349 -36.29 -19.29 3.25
CA LEU A 349 -36.11 -19.81 1.91
C LEU A 349 -37.30 -20.68 1.50
N PRO A 350 -38.01 -20.36 0.41
CA PRO A 350 -37.99 -19.06 -0.28
C PRO A 350 -38.48 -17.91 0.62
N GLN A 351 -38.22 -16.67 0.22
CA GLN A 351 -38.80 -15.51 0.90
C GLN A 351 -40.33 -15.57 0.80
N LEU A 352 -41.02 -15.18 1.86
CA LEU A 352 -42.49 -15.22 1.87
C LEU A 352 -43.03 -14.29 0.77
N ALA A 353 -43.79 -14.87 -0.16
CA ALA A 353 -44.51 -14.17 -1.19
C ALA A 353 -46.00 -14.33 -0.96
N GLY A 354 -46.76 -13.24 -1.08
CA GLY A 354 -48.21 -13.30 -0.99
C GLY A 354 -48.83 -14.15 -2.11
N CYS A 355 -50.03 -14.63 -1.87
CA CYS A 355 -50.81 -15.37 -2.86
C CYS A 355 -51.41 -14.42 -3.91
N ILE A 356 -51.31 -14.83 -5.17
CA ILE A 356 -51.84 -14.15 -6.35
C ILE A 356 -53.22 -14.72 -6.70
N LYS A 357 -54.10 -13.90 -7.26
CA LYS A 357 -55.44 -14.37 -7.66
C LYS A 357 -55.32 -15.35 -8.83
N ILE A 358 -56.08 -16.44 -8.81
CA ILE A 358 -56.15 -17.40 -9.92
C ILE A 358 -56.87 -16.70 -11.09
N ASP A 359 -56.15 -16.40 -12.17
CA ASP A 359 -56.73 -15.91 -13.43
C ASP A 359 -56.70 -17.05 -14.46
N GLU A 360 -57.84 -17.34 -15.10
CA GLU A 360 -57.97 -18.37 -16.14
C GLU A 360 -57.16 -18.04 -17.42
N HIS A 361 -56.58 -16.83 -17.49
CA HIS A 361 -55.83 -16.31 -18.65
C HIS A 361 -54.38 -15.91 -18.30
N MET A 362 -53.77 -16.47 -17.25
CA MET A 362 -52.36 -16.21 -16.97
C MET A 362 -51.43 -16.95 -17.94
N ILE A 363 -50.75 -16.20 -18.81
CA ILE A 363 -49.67 -16.71 -19.67
C ILE A 363 -48.49 -17.09 -18.78
N THR A 364 -48.06 -18.35 -18.84
CA THR A 364 -46.90 -18.82 -18.06
C THR A 364 -45.78 -19.33 -18.92
N SER A 365 -44.55 -19.08 -18.45
CA SER A 365 -43.35 -19.61 -19.09
C SER A 365 -43.32 -21.14 -19.04
N SER A 366 -42.45 -21.76 -19.85
CA SER A 366 -42.23 -23.22 -19.85
C SER A 366 -41.82 -23.81 -18.49
N SER A 367 -41.43 -22.97 -17.53
CA SER A 367 -41.06 -23.35 -16.16
C SER A 367 -42.18 -23.21 -15.12
N GLY A 368 -43.39 -22.82 -15.55
CA GLY A 368 -44.55 -22.64 -14.67
C GLY A 368 -44.59 -21.31 -13.90
N ARG A 369 -43.58 -20.44 -14.04
CA ARG A 369 -43.57 -19.10 -13.44
C ARG A 369 -44.59 -18.17 -14.14
N TYR A 370 -45.34 -17.43 -13.32
CA TYR A 370 -46.20 -16.33 -13.75
C TYR A 370 -45.40 -15.27 -14.51
N VAL A 371 -45.88 -14.89 -15.69
CA VAL A 371 -45.38 -13.73 -16.43
C VAL A 371 -46.48 -12.67 -16.32
N PRO A 372 -46.27 -11.57 -15.56
CA PRO A 372 -47.25 -10.49 -15.53
C PRO A 372 -47.48 -9.95 -16.95
N PRO A 373 -48.72 -9.52 -17.28
CA PRO A 373 -48.95 -8.81 -18.54
C PRO A 373 -47.98 -7.63 -18.65
N LEU A 374 -47.51 -7.32 -19.86
CA LEU A 374 -46.70 -6.12 -20.13
C LEU A 374 -47.57 -4.88 -19.89
N VAL A 375 -47.73 -4.54 -18.62
CA VAL A 375 -48.22 -3.25 -18.18
C VAL A 375 -46.97 -2.43 -17.97
N GLU A 376 -46.71 -1.48 -18.88
CA GLU A 376 -45.70 -0.46 -18.63
C GLU A 376 -45.95 0.13 -17.24
N ALA A 377 -44.95 0.08 -16.36
CA ALA A 377 -45.08 0.67 -15.04
C ALA A 377 -45.60 2.11 -15.19
N PRO A 378 -46.57 2.57 -14.38
CA PRO A 378 -46.91 3.98 -14.37
C PRO A 378 -45.61 4.74 -14.09
N SER A 379 -45.22 5.63 -15.01
CA SER A 379 -43.90 6.31 -15.11
C SER A 379 -42.78 5.64 -15.89
N ALA A 380 -42.95 4.47 -16.51
CA ALA A 380 -41.92 3.86 -17.37
C ALA A 380 -41.54 4.76 -18.56
N LYS A 381 -42.53 5.48 -19.12
CA LYS A 381 -42.31 6.46 -20.19
C LYS A 381 -41.53 7.70 -19.71
N GLU A 382 -41.73 8.11 -18.46
CA GLU A 382 -41.02 9.24 -17.84
C GLU A 382 -39.58 8.85 -17.47
N ILE A 383 -39.39 7.67 -16.86
CA ILE A 383 -38.08 7.14 -16.49
C ILE A 383 -37.26 6.82 -17.75
N GLY A 384 -37.88 6.25 -18.78
CA GLY A 384 -37.23 5.98 -20.06
C GLY A 384 -36.71 7.25 -20.72
N PHE A 385 -37.49 8.34 -20.70
CA PHE A 385 -37.05 9.64 -21.19
C PHE A 385 -35.85 10.19 -20.40
N VAL A 386 -35.89 10.10 -19.07
CA VAL A 386 -34.79 10.57 -18.20
C VAL A 386 -33.50 9.79 -18.46
N ILE A 387 -33.57 8.46 -18.62
CA ILE A 387 -32.39 7.63 -18.90
C ILE A 387 -31.81 7.95 -20.28
N ILE A 388 -32.65 8.11 -21.30
CA ILE A 388 -32.21 8.51 -22.65
C ILE A 388 -31.54 9.89 -22.60
N ALA A 389 -32.12 10.85 -21.86
CA ALA A 389 -31.51 12.17 -21.68
C ALA A 389 -30.14 12.06 -21.00
N PHE A 390 -30.01 11.27 -19.93
CA PHE A 390 -28.73 11.02 -19.27
C PHE A 390 -27.69 10.40 -20.20
N ILE A 391 -28.08 9.41 -21.00
CA ILE A 391 -27.20 8.76 -21.99
C ILE A 391 -26.71 9.80 -23.01
N VAL A 392 -27.61 10.59 -23.59
CA VAL A 392 -27.24 11.63 -24.56
C VAL A 392 -26.31 12.67 -23.94
N THR A 393 -26.58 13.14 -22.72
CA THR A 393 -25.69 14.07 -22.01
C THR A 393 -24.33 13.45 -21.71
N PHE A 394 -24.30 12.18 -21.26
CA PHE A 394 -23.06 11.48 -20.94
C PHE A 394 -22.19 11.22 -22.17
N PHE A 395 -22.76 11.06 -23.36
CA PHE A 395 -21.97 10.92 -24.59
C PHE A 395 -21.59 12.27 -25.22
N THR A 396 -22.45 13.28 -25.14
CA THR A 396 -22.19 14.59 -25.76
C THR A 396 -21.22 15.47 -24.97
N CYS A 397 -21.27 15.45 -23.62
CA CYS A 397 -20.39 16.25 -22.79
C CYS A 397 -18.90 15.89 -22.94
N PRO A 398 -18.49 14.61 -22.88
CA PRO A 398 -17.10 14.21 -23.12
C PRO A 398 -16.64 14.54 -24.53
N LEU A 399 -17.49 14.33 -25.55
CA LEU A 399 -17.17 14.69 -26.93
C LEU A 399 -16.88 16.19 -27.09
N LEU A 400 -17.67 17.04 -26.44
CA LEU A 400 -17.43 18.49 -26.44
C LEU A 400 -16.17 18.85 -25.67
N LEU A 401 -15.91 18.23 -24.52
CA LEU A 401 -14.68 18.41 -23.75
C LEU A 401 -13.46 18.02 -24.58
N ASP A 402 -13.47 16.85 -25.20
CA ASP A 402 -12.39 16.34 -26.05
C ASP A 402 -12.10 17.28 -27.22
N LEU A 403 -13.14 17.76 -27.91
CA LEU A 403 -13.00 18.74 -29.00
C LEU A 403 -12.37 20.05 -28.51
N THR A 404 -12.72 20.52 -27.31
CA THR A 404 -12.11 21.74 -26.74
C THR A 404 -10.65 21.53 -26.37
N THR A 405 -10.28 20.37 -25.81
CA THR A 405 -8.88 20.02 -25.52
C THR A 405 -8.06 19.89 -26.80
N VAL A 406 -8.56 19.21 -27.83
CA VAL A 406 -7.88 19.07 -29.13
C VAL A 406 -7.67 20.45 -29.77
N LYS A 407 -8.69 21.33 -29.75
CA LYS A 407 -8.56 22.70 -30.26
C LYS A 407 -7.47 23.49 -29.53
N ARG A 408 -7.40 23.35 -28.20
CA ARG A 408 -6.39 24.01 -27.35
C ARG A 408 -4.98 23.50 -27.69
N ASP A 409 -4.83 22.19 -27.83
CA ASP A 409 -3.52 21.57 -28.06
C ASP A 409 -3.00 21.85 -29.48
N ILE A 410 -3.88 21.88 -30.49
CA ILE A 410 -3.55 22.35 -31.84
C ILE A 410 -3.07 23.82 -31.81
N ALA A 411 -3.73 24.68 -31.03
CA ALA A 411 -3.31 26.08 -30.89
C ALA A 411 -1.92 26.21 -30.24
N TYR A 412 -1.63 25.41 -29.20
CA TYR A 412 -0.30 25.36 -28.58
C TYR A 412 0.77 24.83 -29.54
N PHE A 413 0.45 23.79 -30.31
CA PHE A 413 1.36 23.24 -31.32
C PHE A 413 1.78 24.31 -32.35
N PHE A 414 0.82 25.05 -32.92
CA PHE A 414 1.14 26.14 -33.85
C PHE A 414 1.92 27.30 -33.20
N ARG A 415 1.64 27.60 -31.92
CA ARG A 415 2.40 28.63 -31.17
C ARG A 415 3.86 28.20 -30.99
N ASN A 416 4.10 26.94 -30.66
CA ASN A 416 5.43 26.38 -30.48
C ASN A 416 6.21 26.31 -31.80
N ILE A 417 5.56 25.93 -32.91
CA ILE A 417 6.19 25.99 -34.25
C ILE A 417 6.61 27.42 -34.60
N ARG A 418 5.75 28.42 -34.35
CA ARG A 418 6.10 29.83 -34.61
C ARG A 418 7.27 30.29 -33.75
N LEU A 419 7.32 29.89 -32.47
CA LEU A 419 8.43 30.18 -31.56
C LEU A 419 9.74 29.53 -32.04
N GLN A 420 9.71 28.26 -32.44
CA GLN A 420 10.89 27.59 -32.98
C GLN A 420 11.39 28.25 -34.28
N LYS A 421 10.47 28.65 -35.19
CA LYS A 421 10.85 29.39 -36.40
C LYS A 421 11.54 30.73 -36.08
N ARG A 422 11.05 31.46 -35.06
CA ARG A 422 11.67 32.71 -34.59
C ARG A 422 13.05 32.46 -33.98
N LEU A 423 13.19 31.46 -33.11
CA LEU A 423 14.46 31.07 -32.50
C LEU A 423 15.48 30.68 -33.58
N TRP A 424 15.07 29.89 -34.57
CA TRP A 424 15.94 29.50 -35.68
C TRP A 424 16.43 30.70 -36.49
N GLN A 425 15.53 31.64 -36.81
CA GLN A 425 15.90 32.89 -37.48
C GLN A 425 16.84 33.76 -36.65
N ALA A 426 16.61 33.89 -35.34
CA ALA A 426 17.49 34.63 -34.43
C ALA A 426 18.88 34.00 -34.35
N THR A 427 18.95 32.67 -34.26
CA THR A 427 20.21 31.91 -34.25
C THR A 427 20.98 32.12 -35.56
N ARG A 428 20.28 32.14 -36.69
CA ARG A 428 20.88 32.41 -38.01
C ARG A 428 21.42 33.84 -38.12
N ARG A 429 20.72 34.84 -37.56
CA ARG A 429 21.19 36.23 -37.49
C ARG A 429 22.44 36.36 -36.62
N LEU A 430 22.44 35.73 -35.43
CA LEU A 430 23.60 35.67 -34.55
C LEU A 430 24.82 35.02 -35.22
N ARG A 431 24.62 33.93 -35.97
CA ARG A 431 25.72 33.29 -36.74
C ARG A 431 26.27 34.18 -37.84
N LYS A 432 25.42 34.93 -38.56
CA LYS A 432 25.87 35.90 -39.57
C LYS A 432 26.64 37.06 -38.92
N ALA A 433 26.13 37.64 -37.84
CA ALA A 433 26.81 38.71 -37.11
C ALA A 433 28.17 38.26 -36.55
N LYS A 434 28.27 37.03 -36.02
CA LYS A 434 29.55 36.45 -35.58
C LYS A 434 30.55 36.20 -36.71
N ARG A 435 30.10 35.97 -37.95
CA ARG A 435 30.98 35.85 -39.11
C ARG A 435 31.48 37.21 -39.59
N ALA A 436 30.58 38.19 -39.73
CA ALA A 436 30.95 39.57 -40.07
C ALA A 436 31.93 40.18 -39.05
N ALA A 437 31.70 39.99 -37.75
CA ALA A 437 32.61 40.46 -36.70
C ALA A 437 33.95 39.70 -36.61
N ARG A 438 34.09 38.57 -37.30
CA ARG A 438 35.39 37.88 -37.47
C ARG A 438 36.12 38.44 -38.69
N GLU A 439 35.40 38.69 -39.79
CA GLU A 439 35.95 39.30 -41.00
C GLU A 439 36.47 40.73 -40.72
N GLU A 440 35.75 41.54 -39.94
CA GLU A 440 36.23 42.88 -39.49
C GLU A 440 37.43 42.85 -38.52
N LYS A 441 37.80 41.68 -37.98
CA LYS A 441 38.99 41.52 -37.12
C LYS A 441 40.20 40.99 -37.87
N GLU A 442 40.02 40.59 -39.13
CA GLU A 442 41.07 40.06 -40.00
C GLU A 442 41.54 41.09 -41.06
N GLU A 443 40.87 42.25 -41.17
CA GLU A 443 41.40 43.51 -41.74
C GLU A 443 42.03 44.38 -40.64
#